data_AF-A0A640X955-F1
#
_entry.id   AF-A0A640X955-F1
#
_cell.length_a   1.000
_cell.length_b   1.000
_cell.length_c   1.000
_cell.angle_alpha   90.00
_cell.angle_beta   90.00
_cell.angle_gamma   90.00
#
_symmetry.space_group_name_H-M   'P 1'
#
loop_
_entity.id
_entity.type
_entity.pdbx_description
1 polymer ?
#
loop_
_entity_poly.entity_id
_entity_poly.type
_entity_poly.pdbx_seq_one_letter_code
_entity_poly.pdbx_strand_id
1 'polypeptide(L)'
;MNTYRTKALFACASVGISALLFGCVSAREPDVKVKPDTGKTDTSKTDTSKSGSGLISHNLPEPKPISSFMLKGVDYLVKAQHESGGWGGGTHDHQEIRDPHAVKADPATTAFALMALMRAGHKPFEGSQKDVVLRGTKFLIAFVEDASPEGPKITTLENTQPQIKLGPYIDTSMASQFLSRVLPRLEEDPALKRRAEATI
;
A
#
# COMPACT_ATOMS: atom_id res chain seq x y z
N MET A 1 34.30 37.82 -31.42
CA MET A 1 35.47 37.34 -32.20
C MET A 1 36.64 37.16 -31.25
N ASN A 2 36.93 35.92 -30.86
CA ASN A 2 38.30 35.49 -30.57
C ASN A 2 38.35 33.96 -30.66
N THR A 3 39.18 33.49 -31.58
CA THR A 3 39.39 32.11 -32.02
C THR A 3 40.76 31.64 -31.56
N TYR A 4 40.88 30.49 -30.90
CA TYR A 4 42.00 29.53 -30.98
C TYR A 4 41.47 28.18 -30.45
N ARG A 5 41.24 27.10 -31.24
CA ARG A 5 42.19 26.11 -31.81
C ARG A 5 43.15 25.55 -30.73
N THR A 6 43.35 24.25 -30.45
CA THR A 6 43.17 23.01 -31.22
C THR A 6 43.34 21.76 -30.29
N LYS A 7 42.60 20.69 -30.62
CA LYS A 7 42.79 19.22 -30.45
C LYS A 7 44.02 18.65 -29.70
N ALA A 8 43.78 17.59 -28.92
CA ALA A 8 44.58 16.37 -28.96
C ALA A 8 43.74 15.13 -28.58
N LEU A 9 43.56 14.26 -29.57
CA LEU A 9 43.19 12.85 -29.43
C LEU A 9 44.36 12.10 -28.77
N PHE A 10 44.07 11.16 -27.87
CA PHE A 10 44.87 9.94 -27.72
C PHE A 10 43.93 8.76 -27.51
N ALA A 11 43.91 7.88 -28.50
CA ALA A 11 43.39 6.53 -28.42
C ALA A 11 44.50 5.62 -27.87
N CYS A 12 44.15 4.67 -27.01
CA CYS A 12 44.89 3.42 -26.92
C CYS A 12 43.94 2.30 -26.53
N ALA A 13 43.83 1.34 -27.45
CA ALA A 13 43.10 0.10 -27.28
C ALA A 13 43.90 -0.88 -26.41
N SER A 14 43.20 -1.67 -25.60
CA SER A 14 43.67 -3.01 -25.23
C SER A 14 42.50 -3.92 -24.93
N VAL A 15 42.48 -4.99 -25.70
CA VAL A 15 41.59 -6.14 -25.72
C VAL A 15 41.63 -6.89 -24.38
N GLY A 16 40.46 -7.29 -23.88
CA GLY A 16 40.33 -8.15 -22.70
C GLY A 16 39.00 -8.89 -22.74
N ILE A 17 38.88 -9.87 -23.65
CA ILE A 17 37.78 -10.84 -23.68
C ILE A 17 37.99 -11.78 -22.49
N SER A 18 37.18 -11.63 -21.44
CA SER A 18 37.10 -12.61 -20.37
C SER A 18 35.79 -13.39 -20.53
N ALA A 19 35.94 -14.68 -20.82
CA ALA A 19 34.85 -15.62 -21.09
C ALA A 19 33.90 -15.71 -19.89
N LEU A 20 32.64 -15.31 -20.09
CA LEU A 20 31.53 -15.63 -19.20
C LEU A 20 31.20 -17.12 -19.36
N LEU A 21 31.61 -17.91 -18.37
CA LEU A 21 31.13 -19.28 -18.18
C LEU A 21 29.63 -19.24 -17.88
N PHE A 22 28.82 -19.54 -18.89
CA PHE A 22 27.42 -19.91 -18.74
C PHE A 22 27.33 -21.23 -17.97
N GLY A 23 27.23 -21.15 -16.64
CA GLY A 23 26.83 -22.26 -15.81
C GLY A 23 25.32 -22.46 -15.91
N CYS A 24 24.88 -23.40 -16.73
CA CYS A 24 23.52 -23.95 -16.63
C CYS A 24 23.37 -24.69 -15.29
N VAL A 25 22.92 -23.98 -14.26
CA VAL A 25 22.41 -24.63 -13.05
C VAL A 25 21.00 -25.13 -13.36
N SER A 26 20.91 -26.39 -13.79
CA SER A 26 19.67 -27.16 -13.76
C SER A 26 19.37 -27.47 -12.29
N ALA A 27 18.41 -26.75 -11.71
CA ALA A 27 17.88 -27.10 -10.40
C ALA A 27 17.09 -28.40 -10.52
N ARG A 28 17.67 -29.48 -9.99
CA ARG A 28 17.03 -30.79 -9.84
C ARG A 28 16.12 -30.73 -8.61
N GLU A 29 14.80 -30.79 -8.82
CA GLU A 29 13.84 -30.89 -7.72
C GLU A 29 14.08 -32.19 -6.92
N PRO A 30 14.02 -32.15 -5.58
CA PRO A 30 14.09 -33.36 -4.76
C PRO A 30 12.80 -34.16 -4.88
N ASP A 31 12.96 -35.43 -5.23
CA ASP A 31 11.95 -36.47 -5.38
C ASP A 31 11.28 -36.77 -4.03
N VAL A 32 10.11 -36.19 -3.76
CA VAL A 32 9.30 -36.51 -2.57
C VAL A 32 8.46 -37.74 -2.88
N LYS A 33 8.91 -38.90 -2.39
CA LYS A 33 8.12 -40.13 -2.40
C LYS A 33 6.89 -40.00 -1.50
N VAL A 34 5.72 -39.81 -2.11
CA VAL A 34 4.43 -39.96 -1.44
C VAL A 34 4.09 -41.45 -1.37
N LYS A 35 3.91 -41.95 -0.14
CA LYS A 35 3.41 -43.31 0.15
C LYS A 35 1.90 -43.36 -0.11
N PRO A 36 1.35 -44.42 -0.73
CA PRO A 36 -0.06 -44.48 -1.07
C PRO A 36 -0.90 -44.72 0.18
N ASP A 37 -1.95 -43.92 0.37
CA ASP A 37 -3.01 -44.21 1.33
C ASP A 37 -4.12 -45.01 0.65
N THR A 38 -4.34 -46.21 1.17
CA THR A 38 -5.40 -47.14 0.80
C THR A 38 -6.65 -46.82 1.58
N GLY A 39 -7.74 -46.43 0.92
CA GLY A 39 -9.04 -46.49 1.58
C GLY A 39 -10.19 -45.73 0.95
N LYS A 40 -10.98 -46.47 0.17
CA LYS A 40 -12.45 -46.42 0.07
C LYS A 40 -13.08 -45.35 -0.83
N THR A 41 -13.44 -45.82 -2.02
CA THR A 41 -14.50 -45.31 -2.89
C THR A 41 -15.86 -45.39 -2.18
N ASP A 42 -16.52 -44.25 -2.01
CA ASP A 42 -17.98 -44.18 -1.93
C ASP A 42 -18.48 -43.34 -3.11
N THR A 43 -19.07 -44.04 -4.07
CA THR A 43 -19.85 -43.50 -5.18
C THR A 43 -21.07 -42.75 -4.65
N SER A 44 -21.03 -41.41 -4.70
CA SER A 44 -22.22 -40.58 -4.53
C SER A 44 -22.83 -40.25 -5.88
N LYS A 45 -24.07 -40.69 -6.07
CA LYS A 45 -24.91 -40.47 -7.24
C LYS A 45 -25.17 -38.97 -7.46
N THR A 46 -25.28 -38.62 -8.73
CA THR A 46 -25.77 -37.34 -9.24
C THR A 46 -27.26 -37.22 -8.93
N ASP A 47 -27.65 -36.24 -8.12
CA ASP A 47 -29.02 -35.74 -8.06
C ASP A 47 -29.04 -34.25 -8.38
N THR A 48 -29.61 -33.95 -9.54
CA THR A 48 -30.01 -32.61 -9.98
C THR A 48 -31.21 -32.16 -9.15
N SER A 49 -31.09 -31.10 -8.33
CA SER A 49 -32.21 -30.20 -8.02
C SER A 49 -31.81 -29.00 -7.14
N LYS A 50 -32.34 -27.83 -7.54
CA LYS A 50 -32.56 -26.58 -6.78
C LYS A 50 -31.36 -25.66 -6.49
N SER A 51 -31.22 -24.72 -7.42
CA SER A 51 -30.82 -23.32 -7.16
C SER A 51 -31.53 -22.79 -5.92
N GLY A 52 -30.77 -22.56 -4.86
CA GLY A 52 -31.19 -21.93 -3.62
C GLY A 52 -30.11 -20.94 -3.20
N SER A 53 -30.48 -19.66 -3.16
CA SER A 53 -29.69 -18.57 -2.63
C SER A 53 -29.34 -18.84 -1.16
N GLY A 54 -28.17 -19.44 -0.93
CA GLY A 54 -27.61 -19.65 0.39
C GLY A 54 -26.18 -19.17 0.39
N LEU A 55 -25.96 -17.88 0.65
CA LEU A 55 -24.63 -17.40 0.98
C LEU A 55 -24.16 -18.18 2.22
N ILE A 56 -23.05 -18.89 2.08
CA ILE A 56 -22.43 -19.64 3.17
C ILE A 56 -22.14 -18.64 4.29
N SER A 57 -22.87 -18.75 5.40
CA SER A 57 -22.53 -18.05 6.64
C SER A 57 -21.23 -18.64 7.15
N HIS A 58 -20.11 -18.00 6.81
CA HIS A 58 -18.85 -18.30 7.46
C HIS A 58 -18.99 -17.86 8.93
N ASN A 59 -18.88 -18.81 9.87
CA ASN A 59 -18.68 -18.52 11.29
C ASN A 59 -17.34 -17.79 11.42
N LEU A 60 -17.35 -16.47 11.27
CA LEU A 60 -16.17 -15.64 11.48
C LEU A 60 -15.89 -15.62 12.99
N PRO A 61 -14.65 -15.87 13.42
CA PRO A 61 -14.32 -15.76 14.83
C PRO A 61 -14.53 -14.31 15.29
N GLU A 62 -15.06 -14.14 16.50
CA GLU A 62 -15.20 -12.81 17.10
C GLU A 62 -13.85 -12.08 17.15
N PRO A 63 -13.83 -10.76 16.87
CA PRO A 63 -12.59 -9.99 16.93
C PRO A 63 -11.95 -10.07 18.32
N LYS A 64 -10.69 -10.52 18.36
CA LYS A 64 -9.92 -10.54 19.60
C LYS A 64 -9.56 -9.11 20.02
N PRO A 65 -9.52 -8.81 21.33
CA PRO A 65 -9.00 -7.53 21.81
C PRO A 65 -7.57 -7.29 21.33
N ILE A 66 -7.24 -6.03 21.03
CA ILE A 66 -5.90 -5.62 20.63
C ILE A 66 -4.97 -5.75 21.85
N SER A 67 -3.81 -6.38 21.68
CA SER A 67 -2.84 -6.53 22.76
C SER A 67 -2.26 -5.18 23.19
N SER A 68 -1.86 -5.06 24.46
CA SER A 68 -1.27 -3.83 25.01
C SER A 68 -0.01 -3.36 24.25
N PHE A 69 0.76 -4.29 23.69
CA PHE A 69 1.90 -3.96 22.82
C PHE A 69 1.45 -3.30 21.52
N MET A 70 0.41 -3.81 20.86
CA MET A 70 -0.11 -3.24 19.61
C MET A 70 -0.71 -1.84 19.82
N LEU A 71 -1.27 -1.55 21.02
CA LEU A 71 -1.74 -0.22 21.37
C LEU A 71 -0.62 0.84 21.36
N LYS A 72 0.64 0.45 21.61
CA LYS A 72 1.78 1.37 21.48
C LYS A 72 2.00 1.80 20.02
N GLY A 73 1.76 0.91 19.07
CA GLY A 73 1.82 1.22 17.64
C GLY A 73 0.69 2.18 17.22
N VAL A 74 -0.52 1.96 17.74
CA VAL A 74 -1.65 2.88 17.54
C VAL A 74 -1.33 4.27 18.09
N ASP A 75 -0.84 4.35 19.33
CA ASP A 75 -0.45 5.61 19.97
C ASP A 75 0.66 6.34 19.20
N TYR A 76 1.65 5.61 18.67
CA TYR A 76 2.66 6.17 17.79
C TYR A 76 2.04 6.77 16.52
N LEU A 77 1.14 6.05 15.84
CA LEU A 77 0.49 6.58 14.63
C LEU A 77 -0.31 7.86 14.93
N VAL A 78 -1.05 7.89 16.03
CA VAL A 78 -1.80 9.07 16.45
C VAL A 78 -0.88 10.27 16.66
N LYS A 79 0.25 10.09 17.35
CA LYS A 79 1.22 11.17 17.62
C LYS A 79 1.99 11.61 16.38
N ALA A 80 2.29 10.68 15.47
CA ALA A 80 3.06 10.95 14.26
C ALA A 80 2.25 11.66 13.16
N GLN A 81 0.93 11.83 13.32
CA GLN A 81 0.11 12.55 12.35
C GLN A 81 0.54 14.01 12.27
N HIS A 82 0.67 14.52 11.04
CA HIS A 82 1.00 15.93 10.81
C HIS A 82 -0.21 16.82 11.07
N GLU A 83 0.03 18.12 11.25
CA GLU A 83 -1.04 19.13 11.34
C GLU A 83 -1.94 19.14 10.10
N SER A 84 -1.40 18.80 8.93
CA SER A 84 -2.15 18.63 7.67
C SER A 84 -3.15 17.45 7.71
N GLY A 85 -3.00 16.53 8.66
CA GLY A 85 -3.79 15.30 8.77
C GLY A 85 -3.14 14.08 8.11
N GLY A 86 -2.06 14.24 7.35
CA GLY A 86 -1.36 13.12 6.70
C GLY A 86 -0.26 12.50 7.57
N TRP A 87 0.36 11.45 7.03
CA TRP A 87 1.59 10.82 7.53
C TRP A 87 2.63 10.78 6.42
N GLY A 88 3.91 10.89 6.81
CA GLY A 88 5.05 10.80 5.89
C GLY A 88 5.97 9.65 6.25
N GLY A 89 6.40 8.91 5.22
CA GLY A 89 7.39 7.83 5.37
C GLY A 89 8.84 8.26 5.10
N GLY A 90 9.04 9.50 4.66
CA GLY A 90 10.32 9.99 4.14
C GLY A 90 10.57 9.64 2.67
N THR A 91 11.74 10.01 2.18
CA THR A 91 12.19 9.71 0.81
C THR A 91 13.21 8.57 0.81
N HIS A 92 13.41 7.96 -0.35
CA HIS A 92 14.40 6.91 -0.52
C HIS A 92 15.83 7.38 -0.23
N ASP A 93 16.13 8.64 -0.55
CA ASP A 93 17.46 9.23 -0.40
C ASP A 93 17.78 9.65 1.04
N HIS A 94 16.76 9.76 1.91
CA HIS A 94 16.89 10.26 3.29
C HIS A 94 16.30 9.29 4.34
N GLN A 95 16.79 8.05 4.36
CA GLN A 95 16.30 6.99 5.28
C GLN A 95 16.81 7.13 6.72
N GLU A 96 17.79 8.00 6.94
CA GLU A 96 18.34 8.37 8.24
C GLU A 96 17.35 9.21 9.07
N ILE A 97 16.40 9.90 8.42
CA ILE A 97 15.41 10.72 9.12
C ILE A 97 14.37 9.81 9.77
N ARG A 98 14.34 9.80 11.10
CA ARG A 98 13.40 8.99 11.91
C ARG A 98 12.30 9.79 12.59
N ASP A 99 12.43 11.11 12.61
CA ASP A 99 11.36 11.99 13.09
C ASP A 99 10.24 12.03 12.03
N PRO A 100 9.03 11.51 12.35
CA PRO A 100 7.94 11.51 11.39
C PRO A 100 7.49 12.92 11.02
N HIS A 101 7.74 13.94 11.85
CA HIS A 101 7.37 15.33 11.57
C HIS A 101 8.42 16.09 10.76
N ALA A 102 9.61 15.50 10.55
CA ALA A 102 10.68 16.07 9.73
C ALA A 102 10.59 15.67 8.25
N VAL A 103 9.61 14.85 7.87
CA VAL A 103 9.35 14.43 6.49
C VAL A 103 8.04 15.00 5.97
N LYS A 104 7.82 14.97 4.66
CA LYS A 104 6.52 15.39 4.07
C LYS A 104 5.50 14.27 4.19
N ALA A 105 4.25 14.60 4.49
CA ALA A 105 3.15 13.66 4.37
C ALA A 105 2.88 13.29 2.91
N ASP A 106 2.58 12.02 2.66
CA ASP A 106 2.29 11.48 1.33
C ASP A 106 1.00 10.62 1.35
N PRO A 107 0.29 10.50 0.21
CA PRO A 107 -0.97 9.75 0.17
C PRO A 107 -0.82 8.27 0.52
N ALA A 108 0.20 7.58 0.01
CA ALA A 108 0.37 6.15 0.30
C ALA A 108 0.60 5.87 1.79
N THR A 109 1.52 6.58 2.44
CA THR A 109 1.80 6.43 3.87
C THR A 109 0.58 6.79 4.70
N THR A 110 -0.14 7.85 4.32
CA THR A 110 -1.40 8.24 4.98
C THR A 110 -2.46 7.15 4.89
N ALA A 111 -2.64 6.55 3.70
CA ALA A 111 -3.58 5.45 3.50
C ALA A 111 -3.20 4.20 4.33
N PHE A 112 -1.91 3.85 4.41
CA PHE A 112 -1.45 2.75 5.26
C PHE A 112 -1.75 3.01 6.75
N ALA A 113 -1.43 4.20 7.25
CA ALA A 113 -1.69 4.56 8.63
C ALA A 113 -3.19 4.52 8.95
N LEU A 114 -4.03 5.09 8.10
CA LEU A 114 -5.48 5.11 8.30
C LEU A 114 -6.11 3.73 8.23
N MET A 115 -5.67 2.86 7.31
CA MET A 115 -6.16 1.48 7.30
C MET A 115 -5.72 0.71 8.55
N ALA A 116 -4.51 0.95 9.08
CA ALA A 116 -4.08 0.36 10.34
C ALA A 116 -4.96 0.82 11.50
N LEU A 117 -5.26 2.12 11.59
CA LEU A 117 -6.17 2.68 12.59
C LEU A 117 -7.59 2.12 12.46
N MET A 118 -8.11 2.00 11.24
CA MET A 118 -9.42 1.38 10.99
C MET A 118 -9.48 -0.09 11.40
N ARG A 119 -8.41 -0.85 11.12
CA ARG A 119 -8.29 -2.24 11.57
C ARG A 119 -8.14 -2.35 13.08
N ALA A 120 -7.60 -1.32 13.74
CA ALA A 120 -7.59 -1.19 15.19
C ALA A 120 -8.94 -0.73 15.78
N GLY A 121 -9.97 -0.57 14.95
CA GLY A 121 -11.33 -0.26 15.38
C GLY A 121 -11.68 1.23 15.40
N HIS A 122 -10.73 2.12 15.11
CA HIS A 122 -10.96 3.56 15.03
C HIS A 122 -11.71 3.94 13.74
N LYS A 123 -12.67 4.85 13.84
CA LYS A 123 -13.53 5.23 12.73
C LYS A 123 -13.65 6.75 12.66
N PRO A 124 -14.05 7.32 11.50
CA PRO A 124 -14.57 8.68 11.48
C PRO A 124 -15.74 8.81 12.46
N PHE A 125 -15.85 9.97 13.12
CA PHE A 125 -16.96 10.36 14.01
C PHE A 125 -17.13 9.58 15.32
N GLU A 126 -16.58 8.38 15.44
CA GLU A 126 -16.71 7.52 16.62
C GLU A 126 -15.39 7.27 17.37
N GLY A 127 -15.46 7.26 18.69
CA GLY A 127 -14.34 6.90 19.56
C GLY A 127 -13.30 8.00 19.76
N SER A 128 -12.25 7.68 20.53
CA SER A 128 -11.25 8.65 20.97
C SER A 128 -10.33 9.19 19.87
N GLN A 129 -10.17 8.45 18.78
CA GLN A 129 -9.30 8.82 17.65
C GLN A 129 -10.08 9.29 16.42
N LYS A 130 -11.35 9.68 16.59
CA LYS A 130 -12.21 10.10 15.47
C LYS A 130 -11.62 11.26 14.66
N ASP A 131 -11.02 12.23 15.34
CA ASP A 131 -10.47 13.41 14.68
C ASP A 131 -9.21 13.08 13.89
N VAL A 132 -8.40 12.14 14.38
CA VAL A 132 -7.21 11.64 13.67
C VAL A 132 -7.63 10.98 12.36
N VAL A 133 -8.60 10.07 12.41
CA VAL A 133 -9.11 9.36 11.21
C VAL A 133 -9.80 10.35 10.26
N LEU A 134 -10.58 11.30 10.79
CA LEU A 134 -11.29 12.28 9.98
C LEU A 134 -10.33 13.23 9.26
N ARG A 135 -9.29 13.75 9.94
CA ARG A 135 -8.29 14.62 9.31
C ARG A 135 -7.53 13.90 8.20
N GLY A 136 -7.09 12.66 8.43
CA GLY A 136 -6.41 11.88 7.40
C GLY A 136 -7.32 11.51 6.22
N THR A 137 -8.61 11.29 6.47
CA THR A 137 -9.59 11.07 5.40
C THR A 137 -9.73 12.33 4.53
N LYS A 138 -9.86 13.51 5.16
CA LYS A 138 -9.90 14.81 4.45
C LYS A 138 -8.62 15.09 3.68
N PHE A 139 -7.46 14.74 4.24
CA PHE A 139 -6.17 14.85 3.57
C PHE A 139 -6.15 14.06 2.26
N LEU A 140 -6.56 12.78 2.27
CA LEU A 140 -6.56 11.97 1.05
C LEU A 140 -7.56 12.45 0.01
N ILE A 141 -8.77 12.86 0.43
CA ILE A 141 -9.76 13.44 -0.47
C ILE A 141 -9.19 14.68 -1.18
N ALA A 142 -8.53 15.57 -0.43
CA ALA A 142 -7.93 16.78 -1.00
C ALA A 142 -6.86 16.45 -2.05
N PHE A 143 -6.00 15.44 -1.82
CA PHE A 143 -5.01 15.03 -2.82
C PHE A 143 -5.63 14.53 -4.12
N VAL A 144 -6.76 13.81 -4.05
CA VAL A 144 -7.46 13.34 -5.26
C VAL A 144 -8.19 14.50 -5.95
N GLU A 145 -8.81 15.40 -5.19
CA GLU A 145 -9.49 16.58 -5.74
C GLU A 145 -8.54 17.56 -6.44
N ASP A 146 -7.32 17.71 -5.92
CA ASP A 146 -6.28 18.58 -6.47
C ASP A 146 -5.49 17.93 -7.62
N ALA A 147 -5.69 16.63 -7.86
CA ALA A 147 -4.97 15.88 -8.88
C ALA A 147 -5.39 16.29 -10.30
N SER A 148 -4.45 16.16 -11.25
CA SER A 148 -4.79 16.26 -12.67
C SER A 148 -5.75 15.12 -13.05
N PRO A 149 -6.79 15.39 -13.85
CA PRO A 149 -7.67 14.33 -14.36
C PRO A 149 -6.96 13.43 -15.38
N GLU A 150 -5.77 13.83 -15.86
CA GLU A 150 -4.95 13.07 -16.77
C GLU A 150 -3.95 12.16 -16.04
N GLY A 151 -4.12 10.86 -16.24
CA GLY A 151 -3.16 9.86 -15.80
C GLY A 151 -3.38 9.41 -14.35
N PRO A 152 -2.55 8.46 -13.88
CA PRO A 152 -2.84 7.73 -12.65
C PRO A 152 -2.24 8.37 -11.40
N LYS A 153 -1.62 9.56 -11.44
CA LYS A 153 -0.95 10.16 -10.27
C LYS A 153 -1.87 11.14 -9.55
N ILE A 154 -1.96 11.01 -8.22
CA ILE A 154 -2.70 11.95 -7.36
C ILE A 154 -1.80 12.92 -6.59
N THR A 155 -0.50 12.92 -6.86
CA THR A 155 0.48 13.77 -6.16
C THR A 155 1.64 14.10 -7.08
N THR A 156 2.29 15.24 -6.80
CA THR A 156 3.55 15.67 -7.44
C THR A 156 4.78 15.25 -6.64
N LEU A 157 4.59 14.60 -5.49
CA LEU A 157 5.68 14.00 -4.72
C LEU A 157 6.28 12.84 -5.52
N GLU A 158 7.60 12.76 -5.54
CA GLU A 158 8.36 11.68 -6.17
C GLU A 158 9.34 11.10 -5.16
N ASN A 159 9.77 9.86 -5.41
CA ASN A 159 10.77 9.13 -4.63
C ASN A 159 10.42 8.99 -3.14
N THR A 160 9.12 8.97 -2.80
CA THR A 160 8.69 8.59 -1.45
C THR A 160 9.06 7.13 -1.19
N GLN A 161 9.23 6.77 0.09
CA GLN A 161 9.56 5.39 0.45
C GLN A 161 8.54 4.37 -0.09
N PRO A 162 7.21 4.60 -0.04
CA PRO A 162 6.25 3.74 -0.71
C PRO A 162 6.45 3.66 -2.23
N GLN A 163 6.66 4.78 -2.92
CA GLN A 163 6.77 4.82 -4.39
C GLN A 163 7.96 3.99 -4.90
N ILE A 164 9.12 4.10 -4.28
CA ILE A 164 10.31 3.34 -4.69
C ILE A 164 10.12 1.84 -4.45
N LYS A 165 9.42 1.46 -3.37
CA LYS A 165 9.26 0.05 -3.00
C LYS A 165 8.11 -0.65 -3.72
N LEU A 166 7.02 0.08 -3.98
CA LEU A 166 5.75 -0.50 -4.44
C LEU A 166 5.32 0.02 -5.82
N GLY A 167 6.06 0.99 -6.39
CA GLY A 167 5.82 1.57 -7.69
C GLY A 167 5.28 3.00 -7.64
N PRO A 168 5.44 3.78 -8.73
CA PRO A 168 5.15 5.22 -8.76
C PRO A 168 3.66 5.58 -8.64
N TYR A 169 2.75 4.60 -8.71
CA TYR A 169 1.30 4.79 -8.64
C TYR A 169 0.69 4.20 -7.36
N ILE A 170 1.54 3.87 -6.38
CA ILE A 170 1.08 3.31 -5.10
C ILE A 170 0.18 4.29 -4.34
N ASP A 171 0.46 5.59 -4.41
CA ASP A 171 -0.35 6.65 -3.79
C ASP A 171 -1.82 6.54 -4.20
N THR A 172 -2.09 6.41 -5.49
CA THR A 172 -3.43 6.31 -6.05
C THR A 172 -4.12 5.02 -5.61
N SER A 173 -3.48 3.87 -5.82
CA SER A 173 -4.10 2.58 -5.49
C SER A 173 -4.38 2.44 -3.99
N MET A 174 -3.50 2.94 -3.12
CA MET A 174 -3.70 2.88 -1.68
C MET A 174 -4.73 3.91 -1.18
N ALA A 175 -4.74 5.12 -1.75
CA ALA A 175 -5.77 6.12 -1.45
C ALA A 175 -7.16 5.59 -1.83
N SER A 176 -7.34 5.08 -3.06
CA SER A 176 -8.61 4.46 -3.48
C SER A 176 -8.99 3.30 -2.57
N GLN A 177 -8.04 2.43 -2.23
CA GLN A 177 -8.30 1.28 -1.35
C GLN A 177 -8.82 1.68 0.02
N PHE A 178 -8.25 2.74 0.61
CA PHE A 178 -8.72 3.29 1.88
C PHE A 178 -10.08 3.99 1.72
N LEU A 179 -10.24 4.86 0.72
CA LEU A 179 -11.45 5.64 0.49
C LEU A 179 -12.68 4.75 0.26
N SER A 180 -12.54 3.66 -0.51
CA SER A 180 -13.62 2.68 -0.67
C SER A 180 -14.03 2.00 0.64
N ARG A 181 -13.12 1.86 1.62
CA ARG A 181 -13.40 1.26 2.93
C ARG A 181 -14.02 2.26 3.90
N VAL A 182 -13.58 3.51 3.87
CA VAL A 182 -14.08 4.54 4.79
C VAL A 182 -15.44 5.06 4.36
N LEU A 183 -15.77 5.01 3.06
CA LEU A 183 -16.99 5.58 2.50
C LEU A 183 -18.29 5.22 3.25
N PRO A 184 -18.58 3.94 3.58
CA PRO A 184 -19.80 3.59 4.32
C PRO A 184 -19.85 4.15 5.75
N ARG A 185 -18.75 4.70 6.26
CA ARG A 185 -18.62 5.28 7.61
C ARG A 185 -18.67 6.81 7.60
N LEU A 186 -19.01 7.42 6.47
CA LEU A 186 -19.11 8.87 6.31
C LEU A 186 -20.56 9.39 6.35
N GLU A 187 -21.53 8.56 6.77
CA GLU A 187 -22.96 8.90 6.72
C GLU A 187 -23.34 10.10 7.60
N GLU A 188 -22.59 10.33 8.68
CA GLU A 188 -22.78 11.48 9.58
C GLU A 188 -22.40 12.83 8.93
N ASP A 189 -21.61 12.82 7.85
CA ASP A 189 -21.26 14.01 7.08
C ASP A 189 -21.55 13.78 5.59
N PRO A 190 -22.81 14.01 5.13
CA PRO A 190 -23.20 13.79 3.74
C PRO A 190 -22.40 14.62 2.73
N ALA A 191 -21.86 15.77 3.13
CA ALA A 191 -21.04 16.60 2.25
C ALA A 191 -19.67 15.95 2.02
N LEU A 192 -19.03 15.49 3.11
CA LEU A 192 -17.78 14.74 3.01
C LEU A 192 -17.96 13.40 2.29
N LYS A 193 -19.06 12.69 2.53
CA LYS A 193 -19.39 11.45 1.83
C LYS A 193 -19.44 11.66 0.32
N ARG A 194 -20.18 12.67 -0.17
CA ARG A 194 -20.24 12.99 -1.61
C ARG A 194 -18.87 13.30 -2.21
N ARG A 195 -18.03 14.02 -1.47
CA ARG A 195 -16.65 14.28 -1.90
C ARG A 195 -15.86 12.98 -2.03
N ALA A 196 -15.94 12.10 -1.02
CA ALA A 196 -15.29 10.79 -1.08
C ALA A 196 -15.80 9.93 -2.25
N GLU A 197 -17.11 9.94 -2.53
CA GLU A 197 -17.71 9.23 -3.69
C GLU A 197 -17.17 9.72 -5.03
N ALA A 198 -16.87 11.02 -5.15
CA ALA A 198 -16.29 11.58 -6.38
C ALA A 198 -14.80 11.25 -6.56
N THR A 199 -14.13 10.73 -5.52
CA THR A 199 -12.68 10.44 -5.52
C THR A 199 -12.32 8.96 -5.71
N ILE A 200 -13.33 8.09 -5.88
CA ILE A 200 -13.17 6.63 -6.09
C ILE A 200 -13.69 6.19 -7.45
#